data_AF-A0A4V2RIX2-F1
#
_entry.id   AF-A0A4V2RIX2-F1
#
_cell.length_a   1.000
_cell.length_b   1.000
_cell.length_c   1.000
_cell.angle_alpha   90.00
_cell.angle_beta   90.00
_cell.angle_gamma   90.00
#
_symmetry.space_group_name_H-M   'P 1'
#
loop_
_entity.id
_entity.type
_entity.pdbx_description
1 polymer ?
#
loop_
_entity_poly.entity_id
_entity_poly.type
_entity_poly.pdbx_seq_one_letter_code
_entity_poly.pdbx_strand_id
1 'polypeptide(L)'
;MARPTCNICGSSVFGDTYGEKDSAFLRRNVRCEGCGSLERHRLIFEVLRLRGLLSGNRRILHLAPEECLATLFRSRFGSRYLGADIDPGQFPFAVTRLDLCRDLPTLAPASFDIVLHNHVLEHVACDYRTVAAGLHRLVKPGGLHIFSIPFLEGGFREALDGQTGAERTARFGQADHMRIFSPGDLAATLGSALPLPADYDATRLVPAERLRAINVPEAAWRGFNNNAVFLIERQEDGQTLEAPTPATQPASPAPRPARPDGVLFVSANGIGQGHLTRQLAVARRLKHRPSAFLTMSYSAAIVRDLGFPVHFVPHHGLTGEEPAAWNDRLAAEIGLLLEAHHATTLVYDVNFVFDGVIKALGEHSGVQAVWIRRGMWPAHHAGYIGAGAHFPIVVEPGDYAGECDGGPTVADRAKTRLVPPMLLIDPSERLERAAARQALGLPQEATVILLDLSRSANPDLARLHARLLDDLLARPDLHVVELQSPLTGSTAARHPERHHRVTLHPAYANSRAWDAAIVRAGYNTFHENIAGGIPTLFVPDESPDMDRQVDRARWAESRGAALLHRIGDGEAQRAAALDRLLRLDIRAGLTASCAAIAGAGDGWRNGAETLARMLEGSFDEGGVE
;
A
#
# COMPACT_ATOMS: atom_id res chain seq x y z
N MET A 1 -0.68 11.55 -55.64
CA MET A 1 -1.33 10.95 -54.45
C MET A 1 -2.29 11.96 -53.87
N ALA A 2 -3.49 11.56 -53.44
CA ALA A 2 -4.40 12.45 -52.72
C ALA A 2 -3.70 12.98 -51.46
N ARG A 3 -3.91 14.26 -51.11
CA ARG A 3 -3.39 14.81 -49.85
C ARG A 3 -3.96 14.00 -48.68
N PRO A 4 -3.13 13.62 -47.70
CA PRO A 4 -3.64 12.88 -46.57
C PRO A 4 -4.64 13.73 -45.77
N THR A 5 -5.60 13.07 -45.13
CA THR A 5 -6.63 13.72 -44.32
C THR A 5 -6.77 13.03 -42.98
N CYS A 6 -6.98 13.80 -41.92
CA CYS A 6 -7.26 13.26 -40.60
C CYS A 6 -8.64 12.57 -40.63
N ASN A 7 -8.66 11.26 -40.41
CA ASN A 7 -9.92 10.49 -40.37
C ASN A 7 -10.78 10.78 -39.14
N ILE A 8 -10.28 11.53 -38.15
CA ILE A 8 -11.04 11.93 -36.94
C ILE A 8 -11.79 13.24 -37.17
N CYS A 9 -11.16 14.27 -37.74
CA CYS A 9 -11.78 15.61 -37.91
C CYS A 9 -11.90 16.10 -39.37
N GLY A 10 -11.32 15.39 -40.33
CA GLY A 10 -11.36 15.74 -41.75
C GLY A 10 -10.30 16.74 -42.21
N SER A 11 -9.50 17.33 -41.32
CA SER A 11 -8.44 18.29 -41.70
C SER A 11 -7.40 17.64 -42.64
N SER A 12 -6.92 18.41 -43.62
CA SER A 12 -5.79 18.03 -44.48
C SER A 12 -4.47 18.71 -44.09
N VAL A 13 -4.48 19.47 -42.99
CA VAL A 13 -3.33 20.24 -42.52
C VAL A 13 -2.67 19.53 -41.34
N PHE A 14 -1.37 19.25 -41.49
CA PHE A 14 -0.56 18.59 -40.49
C PHE A 14 0.70 19.40 -40.22
N GLY A 15 1.02 19.57 -38.95
CA GLY A 15 2.23 20.21 -38.48
C GLY A 15 3.09 19.27 -37.65
N ASP A 16 4.15 19.82 -37.07
CA ASP A 16 5.10 19.07 -36.26
C ASP A 16 4.53 18.76 -34.85
N THR A 17 5.09 17.75 -34.18
CA THR A 17 4.74 17.43 -32.78
C THR A 17 5.17 18.53 -31.81
N TYR A 18 4.56 18.59 -30.63
CA TYR A 18 4.95 19.56 -29.59
C TYR A 18 6.40 19.32 -29.13
N GLY A 19 7.22 20.37 -29.09
CA GLY A 19 8.63 20.34 -28.69
C GLY A 19 9.41 21.55 -29.24
N GLU A 20 10.62 21.80 -28.73
CA GLU A 20 11.52 22.81 -29.30
C GLU A 20 11.84 22.47 -30.77
N LYS A 21 11.99 23.51 -31.62
CA LYS A 21 12.16 23.38 -33.08
C LYS A 21 13.38 22.55 -33.51
N ASP A 22 14.28 22.22 -32.58
CA ASP A 22 15.51 21.45 -32.79
C ASP A 22 15.61 20.17 -31.93
N SER A 23 14.49 19.71 -31.33
CA SER A 23 14.49 18.47 -30.55
C SER A 23 14.71 17.24 -31.45
N ALA A 24 15.57 16.32 -31.00
CA ALA A 24 15.80 15.02 -31.64
C ALA A 24 14.54 14.13 -31.71
N PHE A 25 13.48 14.50 -30.97
CA PHE A 25 12.18 13.81 -30.93
C PHE A 25 11.10 14.53 -31.75
N LEU A 26 11.43 15.63 -32.45
CA LEU A 26 10.51 16.36 -33.31
C LEU A 26 10.11 15.52 -34.52
N ARG A 27 8.84 15.10 -34.57
CA ARG A 27 8.29 14.42 -35.74
C ARG A 27 7.57 15.42 -36.61
N ARG A 28 8.03 15.53 -37.85
CA ARG A 28 7.56 16.54 -38.79
C ARG A 28 6.26 16.12 -39.47
N ASN A 29 5.33 17.06 -39.62
CA ASN A 29 4.08 16.89 -40.38
C ASN A 29 3.19 15.69 -39.97
N VAL A 30 3.15 15.32 -38.69
CA VAL A 30 2.35 14.18 -38.20
C VAL A 30 1.20 14.56 -37.26
N ARG A 31 1.24 15.75 -36.66
CA ARG A 31 0.17 16.24 -35.78
C ARG A 31 -0.90 16.93 -36.62
N CYS A 32 -2.14 16.48 -36.52
CA CYS A 32 -3.26 17.14 -37.18
C CYS A 32 -3.48 18.53 -36.56
N GLU A 33 -3.49 19.59 -37.37
CA GLU A 33 -3.70 20.96 -36.84
C GLU A 33 -5.17 21.21 -36.44
N GLY A 34 -6.12 20.43 -36.97
CA GLY A 34 -7.54 20.57 -36.62
C GLY A 34 -7.91 20.03 -35.22
N CYS A 35 -7.49 18.81 -34.89
CA CYS A 35 -7.87 18.15 -33.63
C CYS A 35 -6.69 17.72 -32.75
N GLY A 36 -5.44 18.01 -33.14
CA GLY A 36 -4.25 17.59 -32.39
C GLY A 36 -3.91 16.11 -32.49
N SER A 37 -4.65 15.30 -33.26
CA SER A 37 -4.39 13.85 -33.36
C SER A 37 -2.99 13.54 -33.90
N LEU A 38 -2.42 12.45 -33.39
CA LEU A 38 -1.17 11.84 -33.86
C LEU A 38 -1.47 10.55 -34.64
N GLU A 39 -0.43 9.97 -35.23
CA GLU A 39 -0.47 8.78 -36.08
C GLU A 39 -1.20 7.62 -35.40
N ARG A 40 -0.83 7.33 -34.14
CA ARG A 40 -1.46 6.28 -33.33
C ARG A 40 -2.97 6.50 -33.11
N HIS A 41 -3.41 7.74 -32.89
CA HIS A 41 -4.84 8.03 -32.68
C HIS A 41 -5.64 7.78 -33.96
N ARG A 42 -5.08 8.17 -35.12
CA ARG A 42 -5.70 7.95 -36.43
C ARG A 42 -5.74 6.47 -36.79
N LEU A 43 -4.68 5.71 -36.46
CA LEU A 43 -4.66 4.26 -36.60
C LEU A 43 -5.74 3.59 -35.72
N ILE A 44 -5.79 3.93 -34.43
CA ILE A 44 -6.80 3.41 -33.49
C ILE A 44 -8.21 3.68 -34.02
N PHE A 45 -8.50 4.92 -34.41
CA PHE A 45 -9.78 5.29 -34.98
C PHE A 45 -10.11 4.46 -36.22
N GLU A 46 -9.16 4.28 -37.14
CA GLU A 46 -9.39 3.55 -38.37
C GLU A 46 -9.69 2.07 -38.12
N VAL A 47 -8.98 1.44 -37.18
CA VAL A 47 -9.23 0.04 -36.81
C VAL A 47 -10.60 -0.12 -36.17
N LEU A 48 -10.97 0.78 -35.24
CA LEU A 48 -12.31 0.77 -34.64
C LEU A 48 -13.41 1.00 -35.69
N ARG A 49 -13.15 1.85 -36.69
CA ARG A 49 -14.07 2.09 -37.81
C ARG A 49 -14.26 0.83 -38.65
N LEU A 50 -13.17 0.18 -39.07
CA LEU A 50 -13.18 -1.01 -39.89
C LEU A 50 -13.86 -2.20 -39.19
N ARG A 51 -13.67 -2.33 -37.87
CA ARG A 51 -14.34 -3.36 -37.05
C ARG A 51 -15.78 -3.01 -36.67
N GLY A 52 -16.33 -1.88 -37.14
CA GLY A 52 -17.69 -1.46 -36.79
C GLY A 52 -17.89 -1.13 -35.30
N LEU A 53 -16.80 -0.85 -34.58
CA LEU A 53 -16.80 -0.61 -33.13
C LEU A 53 -17.06 0.84 -32.74
N LEU A 54 -17.15 1.75 -33.71
CA LEU A 54 -17.49 3.14 -33.46
C LEU A 54 -18.98 3.39 -33.26
N SER A 55 -19.90 2.48 -33.60
CA SER A 55 -21.36 2.68 -33.46
C SER A 55 -21.96 1.87 -32.29
N GLY A 56 -23.28 1.84 -32.13
CA GLY A 56 -23.97 0.91 -31.22
C GLY A 56 -23.87 1.24 -29.72
N ASN A 57 -24.25 0.27 -28.91
CA ASN A 57 -24.42 0.40 -27.45
C ASN A 57 -23.15 -0.03 -26.67
N ARG A 58 -21.98 0.52 -27.04
CA ARG A 58 -20.68 0.09 -26.49
C ARG A 58 -20.27 0.96 -25.30
N ARG A 59 -19.64 0.34 -24.30
CA ARG A 59 -19.05 1.00 -23.13
C ARG A 59 -17.54 1.06 -23.27
N ILE A 60 -16.97 2.24 -23.11
CA ILE A 60 -15.56 2.53 -23.35
C ILE A 60 -14.94 3.10 -22.08
N LEU A 61 -13.83 2.51 -21.63
CA LEU A 61 -12.92 3.11 -20.66
C LEU A 61 -11.72 3.68 -21.42
N HIS A 62 -11.42 4.97 -21.24
CA HIS A 62 -10.28 5.64 -21.85
C HIS A 62 -9.44 6.30 -20.77
N LEU A 63 -8.26 5.74 -20.53
CA LEU A 63 -7.29 6.25 -19.54
C LEU A 63 -6.36 7.26 -20.18
N ALA A 64 -6.03 8.33 -19.44
CA ALA A 64 -5.28 9.48 -19.95
C ALA A 64 -5.88 10.00 -21.28
N PRO A 65 -7.16 10.39 -21.29
CA PRO A 65 -7.92 10.51 -22.53
C PRO A 65 -7.43 11.64 -23.44
N GLU A 66 -6.91 11.30 -24.63
CA GLU A 66 -6.50 12.33 -25.59
C GLU A 66 -7.71 13.05 -26.16
N GLU A 67 -7.66 14.38 -26.16
CA GLU A 67 -8.80 15.25 -26.50
C GLU A 67 -9.49 14.89 -27.82
N CYS A 68 -8.72 14.53 -28.85
CA CYS A 68 -9.24 14.16 -30.17
C CYS A 68 -10.14 12.91 -30.15
N LEU A 69 -9.79 11.90 -29.35
CA LEU A 69 -10.55 10.66 -29.21
C LEU A 69 -11.65 10.81 -28.15
N ALA A 70 -11.35 11.52 -27.05
CA ALA A 70 -12.31 11.80 -25.99
C ALA A 70 -13.52 12.58 -26.50
N THR A 71 -13.30 13.60 -27.33
CA THR A 71 -14.36 14.40 -27.94
C THR A 71 -15.26 13.55 -28.83
N LEU A 72 -14.65 12.69 -29.66
CA LEU A 72 -15.36 11.76 -30.51
C LEU A 72 -16.18 10.74 -29.69
N PHE A 73 -15.57 10.06 -28.73
CA PHE A 73 -16.22 9.02 -27.95
C PHE A 73 -17.35 9.58 -27.06
N ARG A 74 -17.14 10.74 -26.45
CA ARG A 74 -18.20 11.43 -25.69
C ARG A 74 -19.38 11.78 -26.58
N SER A 75 -19.13 12.32 -27.78
CA SER A 75 -20.19 12.64 -28.74
C SER A 75 -20.97 11.41 -29.19
N ARG A 76 -20.33 10.24 -29.26
CA ARG A 76 -20.91 9.04 -29.88
C ARG A 76 -21.52 8.05 -28.89
N PHE A 77 -20.97 7.95 -27.68
CA PHE A 77 -21.37 6.98 -26.66
C PHE A 77 -21.99 7.61 -25.41
N GLY A 78 -21.90 8.93 -25.24
CA GLY A 78 -22.50 9.65 -24.12
C GLY A 78 -22.05 9.10 -22.77
N SER A 79 -23.01 8.73 -21.90
CA SER A 79 -22.76 8.18 -20.57
C SER A 79 -22.06 6.82 -20.55
N ARG A 80 -21.91 6.16 -21.70
CA ARG A 80 -21.17 4.90 -21.83
C ARG A 80 -19.69 5.09 -22.11
N TYR A 81 -19.25 6.31 -22.35
CA TYR A 81 -17.84 6.68 -22.39
C TYR A 81 -17.39 7.16 -21.01
N LEU A 82 -16.36 6.52 -20.46
CA LEU A 82 -15.71 6.90 -19.22
C LEU A 82 -14.26 7.28 -19.52
N GLY A 83 -13.97 8.57 -19.51
CA GLY A 83 -12.59 9.08 -19.49
C GLY A 83 -12.09 9.13 -18.05
N ALA A 84 -10.91 8.57 -17.77
CA ALA A 84 -10.38 8.53 -16.41
C ALA A 84 -8.86 8.78 -16.36
N ASP A 85 -8.39 9.39 -15.28
CA ASP A 85 -6.97 9.70 -15.06
C ASP A 85 -6.65 9.87 -13.56
N ILE A 86 -5.39 9.71 -13.17
CA ILE A 86 -4.94 9.95 -11.80
C ILE A 86 -4.94 11.45 -11.44
N ASP A 87 -4.80 12.33 -12.42
CA ASP A 87 -4.84 13.78 -12.26
C ASP A 87 -5.85 14.44 -13.23
N PRO A 88 -7.17 14.36 -12.94
CA PRO A 88 -8.19 14.95 -13.80
C PRO A 88 -8.04 16.45 -14.05
N GLY A 89 -7.31 17.18 -13.20
CA GLY A 89 -7.10 18.62 -13.32
C GLY A 89 -6.30 19.03 -14.56
N GLN A 90 -5.62 18.10 -15.21
CA GLN A 90 -4.82 18.36 -16.42
C GLN A 90 -5.65 18.41 -17.71
N PHE A 91 -6.92 18.01 -17.68
CA PHE A 91 -7.75 17.89 -18.87
C PHE A 91 -8.72 19.07 -19.02
N PRO A 92 -8.92 19.63 -20.23
CA PRO A 92 -9.84 20.73 -20.46
C PRO A 92 -11.33 20.30 -20.47
N PHE A 93 -11.62 19.04 -20.12
CA PHE A 93 -12.97 18.46 -20.06
C PHE A 93 -13.08 17.49 -18.88
N ALA A 94 -14.31 17.10 -18.53
CA ALA A 94 -14.57 16.22 -17.40
C ALA A 94 -13.89 14.84 -17.58
N VAL A 95 -13.06 14.48 -16.61
CA VAL A 95 -12.36 13.19 -16.48
C VAL A 95 -12.57 12.68 -15.06
N THR A 96 -12.84 11.39 -14.91
CA THR A 96 -13.03 10.75 -13.61
C THR A 96 -11.68 10.46 -12.97
N ARG A 97 -11.50 10.78 -11.69
CA ARG A 97 -10.30 10.38 -10.96
C ARG A 97 -10.24 8.86 -10.86
N LEU A 98 -9.16 8.25 -11.33
CA LEU A 98 -8.90 6.82 -11.21
C LEU A 98 -7.40 6.56 -11.07
N ASP A 99 -6.98 6.12 -9.90
CA ASP A 99 -5.62 5.64 -9.64
C ASP A 99 -5.55 4.15 -9.96
N LEU A 100 -4.91 3.77 -11.06
CA LEU A 100 -4.83 2.37 -11.49
C LEU A 100 -4.16 1.44 -10.47
N CYS A 101 -3.29 1.96 -9.61
CA CYS A 101 -2.62 1.16 -8.59
C CYS A 101 -3.53 0.86 -7.39
N ARG A 102 -4.63 1.60 -7.24
CA ARG A 102 -5.54 1.51 -6.08
C ARG A 102 -6.95 1.10 -6.47
N ASP A 103 -7.47 1.71 -7.53
CA ASP A 103 -8.88 1.72 -7.89
C ASP A 103 -9.21 0.67 -8.95
N LEU A 104 -8.21 0.17 -9.71
CA LEU A 104 -8.44 -0.84 -10.75
C LEU A 104 -9.19 -2.09 -10.26
N PRO A 105 -8.94 -2.62 -9.04
CA PRO A 105 -9.73 -3.71 -8.47
C PRO A 105 -11.22 -3.38 -8.23
N THR A 106 -11.58 -2.10 -8.08
CA THR A 106 -12.96 -1.66 -7.86
C THR A 106 -13.80 -1.68 -9.14
N LEU A 107 -13.15 -1.69 -10.30
CA LEU A 107 -13.82 -1.76 -11.60
C LEU A 107 -14.23 -3.21 -11.89
N ALA A 108 -15.53 -3.41 -12.14
CA ALA A 108 -16.10 -4.72 -12.42
C ALA A 108 -15.43 -5.38 -13.65
N PRO A 109 -15.07 -6.67 -13.58
CA PRO A 109 -14.54 -7.40 -14.73
C PRO A 109 -15.58 -7.46 -15.86
N ALA A 110 -15.14 -7.64 -17.11
CA ALA A 110 -15.99 -7.76 -18.28
C ALA A 110 -17.07 -6.67 -18.39
N SER A 111 -16.73 -5.43 -18.02
CA SER A 111 -17.69 -4.33 -17.96
C SER A 111 -17.58 -3.37 -19.14
N PHE A 112 -16.47 -3.39 -19.89
CA PHE A 112 -16.22 -2.51 -21.02
C PHE A 112 -16.05 -3.29 -22.31
N ASP A 113 -16.61 -2.78 -23.40
CA ASP A 113 -16.40 -3.31 -24.75
C ASP A 113 -15.02 -2.91 -25.29
N ILE A 114 -14.51 -1.74 -24.86
CA ILE A 114 -13.18 -1.23 -25.19
C ILE A 114 -12.52 -0.65 -23.93
N VAL A 115 -11.29 -1.05 -23.66
CA VAL A 115 -10.39 -0.39 -22.70
C VAL A 115 -9.22 0.17 -23.51
N LEU A 116 -9.07 1.50 -23.50
CA LEU A 116 -8.06 2.22 -24.26
C LEU A 116 -7.13 2.99 -23.30
N HIS A 117 -5.81 2.86 -23.47
CA HIS A 117 -4.83 3.68 -22.79
C HIS A 117 -3.56 3.84 -23.62
N ASN A 118 -3.02 5.03 -23.77
CA ASN A 118 -1.74 5.22 -24.44
C ASN A 118 -0.79 5.90 -23.48
N HIS A 119 0.43 5.40 -23.39
CA HIS A 119 1.46 6.00 -22.54
C HIS A 119 1.02 6.10 -21.06
N VAL A 120 0.51 4.99 -20.52
CA VAL A 120 0.06 4.90 -19.11
C VAL A 120 0.90 3.92 -18.31
N LEU A 121 1.24 2.75 -18.88
CA LEU A 121 1.94 1.68 -18.15
C LEU A 121 3.34 2.07 -17.72
N GLU A 122 4.00 3.03 -18.36
CA GLU A 122 5.31 3.55 -17.97
C GLU A 122 5.25 4.49 -16.75
N HIS A 123 4.07 5.05 -16.45
CA HIS A 123 3.87 6.00 -15.35
C HIS A 123 3.36 5.37 -14.05
N VAL A 124 2.78 4.15 -14.11
CA VAL A 124 2.16 3.56 -12.91
C VAL A 124 3.20 3.24 -11.82
N ALA A 125 3.03 3.77 -10.62
CA ALA A 125 3.98 3.62 -9.51
C ALA A 125 3.88 2.27 -8.75
N CYS A 126 3.27 1.26 -9.37
CA CYS A 126 3.09 -0.09 -8.85
C CYS A 126 3.43 -1.11 -9.95
N ASP A 127 3.27 -2.41 -9.66
CA ASP A 127 3.48 -3.47 -10.64
C ASP A 127 2.60 -3.30 -11.90
N TYR A 128 3.24 -2.92 -13.01
CA TYR A 128 2.57 -2.71 -14.29
C TYR A 128 1.93 -3.98 -14.86
N ARG A 129 2.39 -5.17 -14.44
CA ARG A 129 1.86 -6.45 -14.92
C ARG A 129 0.47 -6.69 -14.36
N THR A 130 0.32 -6.45 -13.07
CA THR A 130 -0.97 -6.47 -12.38
C THR A 130 -1.92 -5.43 -12.99
N VAL A 131 -1.43 -4.22 -13.30
CA VAL A 131 -2.25 -3.19 -13.97
C VAL A 131 -2.65 -3.64 -15.38
N ALA A 132 -1.72 -4.14 -16.18
CA ALA A 132 -1.98 -4.61 -17.54
C ALA A 132 -3.01 -5.74 -17.57
N ALA A 133 -2.84 -6.76 -16.74
CA ALA A 133 -3.78 -7.88 -16.62
C ALA A 133 -5.14 -7.43 -16.06
N GLY A 134 -5.14 -6.54 -15.07
CA GLY A 134 -6.36 -5.97 -14.49
C GLY A 134 -7.16 -5.17 -15.51
N LEU A 135 -6.50 -4.35 -16.35
CA LEU A 135 -7.14 -3.62 -17.44
C LEU A 135 -7.69 -4.56 -18.51
N HIS A 136 -6.95 -5.62 -18.85
CA HIS A 136 -7.43 -6.63 -19.79
C HIS A 136 -8.68 -7.36 -19.27
N ARG A 137 -8.73 -7.66 -17.97
CA ARG A 137 -9.88 -8.27 -17.29
C ARG A 137 -11.16 -7.42 -17.37
N LEU A 138 -11.04 -6.09 -17.48
CA LEU A 138 -12.20 -5.21 -17.62
C LEU A 138 -12.89 -5.32 -18.98
N VAL A 139 -12.18 -5.81 -20.00
CA VAL A 139 -12.70 -5.98 -21.35
C VAL A 139 -13.67 -7.15 -21.36
N LYS A 140 -14.82 -7.04 -22.04
CA LYS A 140 -15.76 -8.14 -22.25
C LYS A 140 -15.19 -9.18 -23.23
N PRO A 141 -15.64 -10.45 -23.17
CA PRO A 141 -15.49 -11.37 -24.28
C PRO A 141 -15.83 -10.73 -25.65
N GLY A 142 -14.96 -10.88 -26.63
CA GLY A 142 -15.05 -10.23 -27.95
C GLY A 142 -14.76 -8.71 -27.96
N GLY A 143 -14.43 -8.13 -26.81
CA GLY A 143 -14.03 -6.73 -26.67
C GLY A 143 -12.53 -6.52 -26.90
N LEU A 144 -12.11 -5.25 -26.95
CA LEU A 144 -10.72 -4.88 -27.24
C LEU A 144 -10.02 -4.16 -26.07
N HIS A 145 -8.84 -4.64 -25.72
CA HIS A 145 -7.83 -3.90 -24.97
C HIS A 145 -6.86 -3.24 -25.95
N ILE A 146 -6.86 -1.92 -26.01
CA ILE A 146 -6.06 -1.14 -26.96
C ILE A 146 -5.07 -0.30 -26.18
N PHE A 147 -3.79 -0.37 -26.53
CA PHE A 147 -2.80 0.50 -25.91
C PHE A 147 -1.51 0.72 -26.68
N SER A 148 -0.73 1.70 -26.25
CA SER A 148 0.65 1.93 -26.70
C SER A 148 1.57 2.27 -25.53
N ILE A 149 2.85 1.96 -25.68
CA ILE A 149 3.92 2.21 -24.70
C ILE A 149 5.16 2.76 -25.42
N PRO A 150 6.01 3.54 -24.73
CA PRO A 150 7.28 3.98 -25.28
C PRO A 150 8.31 2.86 -25.19
N PHE A 151 9.14 2.79 -26.21
CA PHE A 151 10.29 1.90 -26.33
C PHE A 151 11.59 2.70 -26.28
N LEU A 152 12.57 2.14 -25.59
CA LEU A 152 13.95 2.57 -25.62
C LEU A 152 14.86 1.35 -25.72
N GLU A 153 15.95 1.46 -26.46
CA GLU A 153 16.96 0.42 -26.52
C GLU A 153 17.66 0.22 -25.16
N GLY A 154 18.31 -0.93 -24.98
CA GLY A 154 19.05 -1.26 -23.76
C GLY A 154 18.26 -2.06 -22.72
N GLY A 155 17.13 -2.67 -23.11
CA GLY A 155 16.36 -3.59 -22.27
C GLY A 155 15.40 -2.91 -21.30
N PHE A 156 14.52 -3.72 -20.73
CA PHE A 156 13.55 -3.33 -19.72
C PHE A 156 14.24 -2.87 -18.44
N ARG A 157 13.83 -1.70 -17.95
CA ARG A 157 14.34 -1.10 -16.71
C ARG A 157 13.17 -0.51 -15.95
N GLU A 158 13.15 -0.72 -14.65
CA GLU A 158 12.14 -0.19 -13.74
C GLU A 158 12.79 0.34 -12.49
N ALA A 159 12.19 1.38 -11.92
CA ALA A 159 12.30 1.68 -10.52
C ALA A 159 11.13 2.55 -10.02
N LEU A 160 10.51 2.08 -8.94
CA LEU A 160 9.29 2.66 -8.40
C LEU A 160 9.56 3.77 -7.37
N ASP A 161 10.77 3.80 -6.81
CA ASP A 161 11.18 4.71 -5.74
C ASP A 161 12.65 5.16 -5.88
N GLY A 162 13.03 6.12 -5.02
CA GLY A 162 14.43 6.50 -4.81
C GLY A 162 15.12 7.25 -5.95
N GLN A 163 14.40 7.78 -6.95
CA GLN A 163 14.97 8.61 -8.02
C GLN A 163 14.36 10.00 -8.12
N THR A 164 15.24 10.97 -8.31
CA THR A 164 14.94 12.34 -8.75
C THR A 164 14.42 12.35 -10.20
N GLY A 165 13.74 13.43 -10.59
CA GLY A 165 13.27 13.60 -11.97
C GLY A 165 14.40 13.61 -13.00
N ALA A 166 15.59 14.11 -12.64
CA ALA A 166 16.76 14.10 -13.52
C ALA A 166 17.28 12.66 -13.77
N GLU A 167 17.34 11.85 -12.71
CA GLU A 167 17.72 10.44 -12.81
C GLU A 167 16.70 9.63 -13.62
N ARG A 168 15.40 9.93 -13.45
CA ARG A 168 14.34 9.31 -14.25
C ARG A 168 14.44 9.68 -15.73
N THR A 169 14.68 10.95 -16.06
CA THR A 169 14.93 11.36 -17.45
C THR A 169 16.13 10.64 -18.05
N ALA A 170 17.24 10.53 -17.31
CA ALA A 170 18.43 9.83 -17.79
C ALA A 170 18.21 8.32 -18.00
N ARG A 171 17.40 7.67 -17.15
CA ARG A 171 17.16 6.22 -17.19
C ARG A 171 16.02 5.81 -18.12
N PHE A 172 14.95 6.60 -18.17
CA PHE A 172 13.66 6.24 -18.76
C PHE A 172 13.17 7.23 -19.83
N GLY A 173 13.90 8.31 -20.08
CA GLY A 173 13.59 9.30 -21.11
C GLY A 173 12.63 10.42 -20.69
N GLN A 174 11.99 10.31 -19.53
CA GLN A 174 11.08 11.33 -19.00
C GLN A 174 11.10 11.36 -17.47
N ALA A 175 10.87 12.53 -16.87
CA ALA A 175 11.07 12.76 -15.44
C ALA A 175 10.07 12.03 -14.53
N ASP A 176 8.92 11.63 -15.06
CA ASP A 176 7.83 10.95 -14.37
C ASP A 176 7.63 9.49 -14.81
N HIS A 177 8.45 8.99 -15.73
CA HIS A 177 8.48 7.57 -16.05
C HIS A 177 9.03 6.77 -14.87
N MET A 178 8.36 5.65 -14.55
CA MET A 178 8.77 4.64 -13.57
C MET A 178 9.54 3.49 -14.21
N ARG A 179 9.39 3.33 -15.52
CA ARG A 179 9.97 2.22 -16.28
C ARG A 179 10.07 2.57 -17.76
N ILE A 180 10.83 1.76 -18.48
CA ILE A 180 10.89 1.78 -19.95
C ILE A 180 10.95 0.36 -20.49
N PHE A 181 10.33 0.13 -21.64
CA PHE A 181 10.26 -1.18 -22.31
C PHE A 181 11.21 -1.24 -23.49
N SER A 182 11.65 -2.44 -23.86
CA SER A 182 12.49 -2.69 -25.03
C SER A 182 11.82 -3.69 -25.97
N PRO A 183 11.93 -3.51 -27.30
CA PRO A 183 11.45 -4.50 -28.27
C PRO A 183 12.05 -5.90 -28.05
N GLY A 184 13.31 -5.98 -27.62
CA GLY A 184 14.06 -7.24 -27.52
C GLY A 184 13.64 -8.16 -26.38
N ASP A 185 13.00 -7.62 -25.33
CA ASP A 185 12.55 -8.39 -24.15
C ASP A 185 11.04 -8.23 -23.90
N LEU A 186 10.29 -7.71 -24.87
CA LEU A 186 8.87 -7.44 -24.74
C LEU A 186 8.05 -8.68 -24.38
N ALA A 187 8.42 -9.85 -24.93
CA ALA A 187 7.76 -11.13 -24.66
C ALA A 187 7.93 -11.59 -23.19
N ALA A 188 9.12 -11.43 -22.63
CA ALA A 188 9.40 -11.77 -21.23
C ALA A 188 8.90 -10.70 -20.24
N THR A 189 8.78 -9.47 -20.73
CA THR A 189 8.18 -8.35 -19.99
C THR A 189 6.69 -8.36 -20.22
N LEU A 190 6.10 -7.36 -20.87
CA LEU A 190 4.65 -7.21 -20.97
C LEU A 190 3.92 -8.46 -21.53
N GLY A 191 4.58 -9.25 -22.39
CA GLY A 191 4.08 -10.53 -22.91
C GLY A 191 3.82 -11.61 -21.85
N SER A 192 4.40 -11.51 -20.66
CA SER A 192 4.10 -12.42 -19.55
C SER A 192 2.77 -12.12 -18.85
N ALA A 193 2.20 -10.93 -19.08
CA ALA A 193 0.95 -10.48 -18.48
C ALA A 193 -0.20 -10.37 -19.50
N LEU A 194 0.14 -10.21 -20.78
CA LEU A 194 -0.80 -10.03 -21.88
C LEU A 194 -0.41 -10.90 -23.08
N PRO A 195 -1.39 -11.45 -23.83
CA PRO A 195 -1.11 -12.23 -25.03
C PRO A 195 -0.72 -11.31 -26.19
N LEU A 196 0.52 -10.84 -26.21
CA LEU A 196 1.05 -9.95 -27.24
C LEU A 196 1.38 -10.71 -28.54
N PRO A 197 1.25 -10.08 -29.71
CA PRO A 197 1.72 -10.67 -30.95
C PRO A 197 3.26 -10.78 -30.96
N ALA A 198 3.80 -11.74 -31.72
CA ALA A 198 5.24 -11.93 -31.85
C ALA A 198 5.94 -10.77 -32.59
N ASP A 199 5.21 -10.08 -33.45
CA ASP A 199 5.66 -8.91 -34.20
C ASP A 199 4.54 -7.87 -34.36
N TYR A 200 4.91 -6.65 -34.74
CA TYR A 200 3.96 -5.58 -35.05
C TYR A 200 3.99 -5.24 -36.54
N ASP A 201 2.82 -5.27 -37.17
CA ASP A 201 2.62 -4.81 -38.54
C ASP A 201 1.23 -4.16 -38.70
N ALA A 202 1.18 -2.83 -38.75
CA ALA A 202 -0.03 -2.04 -38.94
C ALA A 202 -0.72 -2.34 -40.28
N THR A 203 0.02 -2.81 -41.29
CA THR A 203 -0.56 -3.13 -42.61
C THR A 203 -1.46 -4.36 -42.58
N ARG A 204 -1.36 -5.19 -41.55
CA ARG A 204 -2.30 -6.31 -41.27
C ARG A 204 -3.63 -5.81 -40.70
N LEU A 205 -3.66 -4.60 -40.15
CA LEU A 205 -4.84 -4.00 -39.51
C LEU A 205 -5.56 -3.04 -40.44
N VAL A 206 -4.79 -2.24 -41.20
CA VAL A 206 -5.28 -1.21 -42.12
C VAL A 206 -4.43 -1.26 -43.39
N PRO A 207 -5.04 -1.32 -44.60
CA PRO A 207 -4.28 -1.35 -45.85
C PRO A 207 -3.28 -0.18 -45.96
N ALA A 208 -2.10 -0.45 -46.52
CA ALA A 208 -1.03 0.54 -46.70
C ALA A 208 -1.49 1.84 -47.37
N GLU A 209 -2.34 1.75 -48.39
CA GLU A 209 -2.94 2.92 -49.04
C GLU A 209 -3.74 3.78 -48.05
N ARG A 210 -4.54 3.12 -47.20
CA ARG A 210 -5.36 3.80 -46.21
C ARG A 210 -4.50 4.41 -45.10
N LEU A 211 -3.43 3.74 -44.66
CA LEU A 211 -2.45 4.28 -43.72
C LEU A 211 -1.82 5.58 -44.24
N ARG A 212 -1.39 5.61 -45.51
CA ARG A 212 -0.89 6.85 -46.14
C ARG A 212 -1.99 7.92 -46.21
N ALA A 213 -3.20 7.54 -46.60
CA ALA A 213 -4.33 8.47 -46.72
C ALA A 213 -4.71 9.14 -45.39
N ILE A 214 -4.48 8.47 -44.25
CA ILE A 214 -4.75 9.02 -42.91
C ILE A 214 -3.49 9.57 -42.23
N ASN A 215 -2.43 9.84 -42.99
CA ASN A 215 -1.15 10.37 -42.49
C ASN A 215 -0.49 9.51 -41.40
N VAL A 216 -0.45 8.18 -41.56
CA VAL A 216 0.37 7.27 -40.75
C VAL A 216 1.61 6.89 -41.57
N PRO A 217 2.82 7.39 -41.22
CA PRO A 217 4.02 7.24 -42.02
C PRO A 217 4.53 5.80 -42.01
N GLU A 218 5.21 5.39 -43.09
CA GLU A 218 5.70 4.00 -43.27
C GLU A 218 6.64 3.55 -42.15
N ALA A 219 7.41 4.48 -41.58
CA ALA A 219 8.28 4.21 -40.43
C ALA A 219 7.52 3.72 -39.18
N ALA A 220 6.22 3.99 -39.08
CA ALA A 220 5.37 3.51 -37.99
C ALA A 220 4.76 2.13 -38.26
N TRP A 221 4.88 1.59 -39.48
CA TRP A 221 4.06 0.44 -39.88
C TRP A 221 4.54 -0.89 -39.31
N ARG A 222 5.83 -1.07 -39.06
CA ARG A 222 6.42 -2.37 -38.71
C ARG A 222 7.39 -2.29 -37.55
N GLY A 223 7.49 -3.40 -36.82
CA GLY A 223 8.36 -3.55 -35.65
C GLY A 223 7.79 -2.83 -34.42
N PHE A 224 8.18 -3.30 -33.23
CA PHE A 224 7.82 -2.61 -31.99
C PHE A 224 8.58 -1.28 -31.91
N ASN A 225 7.89 -0.21 -32.26
CA ASN A 225 8.40 1.17 -32.24
C ASN A 225 7.44 2.06 -31.44
N ASN A 226 7.80 3.33 -31.22
CA ASN A 226 7.03 4.27 -30.39
C ASN A 226 5.63 4.64 -30.95
N ASN A 227 5.25 4.11 -32.11
CA ASN A 227 3.92 4.24 -32.70
C ASN A 227 3.15 2.91 -32.73
N ALA A 228 3.75 1.82 -32.21
CA ALA A 228 3.09 0.53 -32.16
C ALA A 228 1.86 0.61 -31.24
N VAL A 229 0.74 0.15 -31.78
CA VAL A 229 -0.54 0.04 -31.05
C VAL A 229 -0.86 -1.43 -30.89
N PHE A 230 -0.95 -1.87 -29.65
CA PHE A 230 -1.40 -3.21 -29.30
C PHE A 230 -2.92 -3.25 -29.31
N LEU A 231 -3.48 -4.23 -30.01
CA LEU A 231 -4.91 -4.52 -29.98
C LEU A 231 -5.08 -5.97 -29.57
N ILE A 232 -5.52 -6.18 -28.33
CA ILE A 232 -5.69 -7.51 -27.75
C ILE A 232 -7.17 -7.76 -27.59
N GLU A 233 -7.67 -8.77 -28.29
CA GLU A 233 -9.05 -9.20 -28.18
C GLU A 233 -9.19 -10.18 -27.02
N ARG A 234 -10.15 -9.93 -26.13
CA ARG A 234 -10.47 -10.89 -25.08
C ARG A 234 -11.27 -12.03 -25.69
N GLN A 235 -10.73 -13.25 -25.63
CA GLN A 235 -11.44 -14.43 -26.09
C GLN A 235 -12.66 -14.72 -25.20
N GLU A 236 -13.65 -15.43 -25.73
CA GLU A 236 -14.74 -15.95 -24.90
C GLU A 236 -14.15 -16.87 -23.82
N ASP A 237 -14.52 -16.61 -22.56
CA ASP A 237 -14.31 -17.57 -21.50
C ASP A 237 -15.09 -18.82 -21.95
N GLY A 238 -14.38 -19.87 -22.37
CA GLY A 238 -15.00 -21.12 -22.79
C GLY A 238 -15.99 -21.60 -21.72
N GLN A 239 -17.07 -22.26 -22.16
CA GLN A 239 -18.14 -22.85 -21.36
C GLN A 239 -17.75 -23.13 -19.90
N THR A 240 -18.63 -22.72 -18.99
CA THR A 240 -18.80 -23.27 -17.65
C THR A 240 -18.22 -24.68 -17.57
N LEU A 241 -17.18 -24.88 -16.77
CA LEU A 241 -16.85 -26.23 -16.32
C LEU A 241 -18.06 -26.72 -15.52
N GLU A 242 -18.91 -27.49 -16.17
CA GLU A 242 -19.83 -28.40 -15.51
C GLU A 242 -19.03 -29.23 -14.49
N ALA A 243 -19.66 -29.50 -13.34
CA ALA A 243 -19.14 -30.42 -12.36
C ALA A 243 -18.66 -31.72 -13.04
N PRO A 244 -17.46 -32.24 -12.72
CA PRO A 244 -16.99 -33.46 -13.33
C PRO A 244 -17.87 -34.63 -12.87
N THR A 245 -18.56 -35.25 -13.81
CA THR A 245 -19.05 -36.63 -13.65
C THR A 245 -17.82 -37.55 -13.57
N PRO A 246 -17.76 -38.54 -12.66
CA PRO A 246 -16.51 -39.21 -12.31
C PRO A 246 -15.98 -40.04 -13.48
N ALA A 247 -14.86 -39.61 -14.05
CA ALA A 247 -14.02 -40.47 -14.87
C ALA A 247 -13.31 -41.48 -13.97
N THR A 248 -13.24 -42.72 -14.44
CA THR A 248 -12.56 -43.85 -13.79
C THR A 248 -11.16 -43.42 -13.34
N GLN A 249 -10.87 -43.61 -12.04
CA GLN A 249 -9.59 -43.25 -11.43
C GLN A 249 -8.41 -43.81 -12.23
N PRO A 250 -7.48 -42.97 -12.73
CA PRO A 250 -6.12 -43.43 -12.90
C PRO A 250 -5.55 -43.70 -11.50
N ALA A 251 -4.82 -44.80 -11.36
CA ALA A 251 -4.22 -45.22 -10.10
C ALA A 251 -3.57 -44.05 -9.37
N SER A 252 -3.90 -43.90 -8.08
CA SER A 252 -3.45 -42.82 -7.21
C SER A 252 -1.96 -42.51 -7.41
N PRO A 253 -1.59 -41.23 -7.63
CA PRO A 253 -0.23 -40.82 -7.36
C PRO A 253 0.05 -41.10 -5.88
N ALA A 254 1.26 -41.58 -5.58
CA ALA A 254 1.69 -41.81 -4.21
C ALA A 254 1.33 -40.63 -3.29
N PRO A 255 0.97 -40.89 -2.02
CA PRO A 255 0.52 -39.85 -1.09
C PRO A 255 1.53 -38.70 -1.08
N ARG A 256 1.05 -37.51 -1.46
CA ARG A 256 1.79 -36.27 -1.24
C ARG A 256 1.99 -36.12 0.28
N PRO A 257 3.19 -35.74 0.74
CA PRO A 257 3.45 -35.56 2.16
C PRO A 257 2.42 -34.61 2.77
N ALA A 258 1.98 -34.91 4.00
CA ALA A 258 1.06 -34.07 4.76
C ALA A 258 1.59 -32.64 4.82
N ARG A 259 0.79 -31.67 4.38
CA ARG A 259 1.14 -30.25 4.50
C ARG A 259 0.99 -29.85 5.97
N PRO A 260 1.91 -29.04 6.52
CA PRO A 260 1.81 -28.58 7.89
C PRO A 260 0.63 -27.63 8.09
N ASP A 261 0.01 -27.72 9.28
CA ASP A 261 -1.14 -26.90 9.71
C ASP A 261 -0.82 -25.40 9.68
N GLY A 262 -1.56 -24.65 8.87
CA GLY A 262 -1.38 -23.22 8.70
C GLY A 262 -1.98 -22.37 9.82
N VAL A 263 -1.64 -21.08 9.83
CA VAL A 263 -2.22 -20.03 10.68
C VAL A 263 -2.68 -18.87 9.81
N LEU A 264 -3.93 -18.45 9.95
CA LEU A 264 -4.48 -17.27 9.30
C LEU A 264 -4.53 -16.10 10.28
N PHE A 265 -3.80 -15.04 9.97
CA PHE A 265 -3.73 -13.79 10.72
C PHE A 265 -4.74 -12.78 10.17
N VAL A 266 -5.68 -12.31 10.98
CA VAL A 266 -6.75 -11.40 10.58
C VAL A 266 -6.65 -10.06 11.32
N SER A 267 -6.51 -8.95 10.58
CA SER A 267 -6.39 -7.59 11.14
C SER A 267 -7.35 -6.60 10.49
N ALA A 268 -7.81 -5.63 11.29
CA ALA A 268 -8.60 -4.50 10.81
C ALA A 268 -7.74 -3.29 10.41
N ASN A 269 -8.42 -2.29 9.84
CA ASN A 269 -7.90 -0.95 9.67
C ASN A 269 -7.88 -0.25 11.03
N GLY A 270 -6.70 -0.01 11.57
CA GLY A 270 -6.52 0.94 12.67
C GLY A 270 -6.14 2.31 12.12
N ILE A 271 -6.30 3.35 12.95
CA ILE A 271 -5.72 4.69 12.75
C ILE A 271 -4.16 4.63 12.78
N GLY A 272 -3.57 3.44 12.89
CA GLY A 272 -2.14 3.14 12.75
C GLY A 272 -1.85 1.68 12.39
N GLN A 273 -0.58 1.33 12.23
CA GLN A 273 -0.10 0.00 11.80
C GLN A 273 -0.01 -1.05 12.92
N GLY A 274 -0.52 -0.74 14.12
CA GLY A 274 -0.24 -1.51 15.34
C GLY A 274 -0.73 -2.97 15.30
N HIS A 275 -1.96 -3.20 14.83
CA HIS A 275 -2.57 -4.53 14.74
C HIS A 275 -1.80 -5.45 13.81
N LEU A 276 -1.49 -4.97 12.61
CA LEU A 276 -0.76 -5.75 11.60
C LEU A 276 0.67 -6.09 12.07
N THR A 277 1.37 -5.12 12.66
CA THR A 277 2.77 -5.30 13.09
C THR A 277 2.90 -6.28 14.26
N ARG A 278 1.93 -6.35 15.18
CA ARG A 278 1.93 -7.38 16.24
C ARG A 278 1.67 -8.78 15.68
N GLN A 279 0.76 -8.93 14.73
CA GLN A 279 0.55 -10.21 14.06
C GLN A 279 1.79 -10.65 13.28
N LEU A 280 2.46 -9.73 12.56
CA LEU A 280 3.75 -9.98 11.93
C LEU A 280 4.83 -10.38 12.94
N ALA A 281 4.82 -9.79 14.13
CA ALA A 281 5.76 -10.15 15.20
C ALA A 281 5.60 -11.62 15.63
N VAL A 282 4.38 -12.14 15.62
CA VAL A 282 4.08 -13.55 15.93
C VAL A 282 4.46 -14.43 14.74
N ALA A 283 4.00 -14.09 13.54
CA ALA A 283 4.22 -14.88 12.32
C ALA A 283 5.70 -15.09 12.01
N ARG A 284 6.55 -14.06 12.17
CA ARG A 284 8.01 -14.19 11.93
C ARG A 284 8.72 -15.12 12.92
N ARG A 285 8.07 -15.48 14.02
CA ARG A 285 8.61 -16.36 15.07
C ARG A 285 8.04 -17.78 14.99
N LEU A 286 7.05 -18.02 14.13
CA LEU A 286 6.60 -19.37 13.79
C LEU A 286 7.62 -20.03 12.87
N LYS A 287 8.02 -21.25 13.20
CA LYS A 287 9.01 -22.06 12.49
C LYS A 287 8.35 -23.15 11.65
N HIS A 288 7.30 -23.77 12.18
CA HIS A 288 6.73 -24.99 11.62
C HIS A 288 5.35 -24.81 10.99
N ARG A 289 4.68 -23.69 11.28
CA ARG A 289 3.31 -23.42 10.82
C ARG A 289 3.29 -22.32 9.77
N PRO A 290 2.98 -22.64 8.50
CA PRO A 290 2.84 -21.64 7.45
C PRO A 290 1.84 -20.57 7.85
N SER A 291 2.16 -19.31 7.58
CA SER A 291 1.34 -18.17 8.00
C SER A 291 0.83 -17.41 6.77
N ALA A 292 -0.45 -17.05 6.78
CA ALA A 292 -1.08 -16.18 5.79
C ALA A 292 -1.85 -15.07 6.49
N PHE A 293 -2.09 -13.97 5.78
CA PHE A 293 -2.73 -12.78 6.36
C PHE A 293 -3.96 -12.38 5.56
N LEU A 294 -5.04 -12.06 6.28
CA LEU A 294 -6.12 -11.20 5.80
C LEU A 294 -6.00 -9.87 6.56
N THR A 295 -5.84 -8.77 5.85
CA THR A 295 -5.72 -7.46 6.49
C THR A 295 -6.56 -6.43 5.79
N MET A 296 -7.13 -5.52 6.57
CA MET A 296 -7.73 -4.31 6.02
C MET A 296 -6.72 -3.16 5.95
N SER A 297 -5.52 -3.32 6.54
CA SER A 297 -4.49 -2.28 6.63
C SER A 297 -3.87 -1.95 5.27
N TYR A 298 -3.79 -0.66 4.94
CA TYR A 298 -3.07 -0.17 3.76
C TYR A 298 -1.57 -0.47 3.78
N SER A 299 -1.03 -0.95 4.90
CA SER A 299 0.36 -1.36 5.03
C SER A 299 0.57 -2.86 4.74
N ALA A 300 -0.37 -3.49 4.03
CA ALA A 300 -0.29 -4.89 3.60
C ALA A 300 1.01 -5.22 2.85
N ALA A 301 1.62 -4.25 2.15
CA ALA A 301 2.91 -4.44 1.48
C ALA A 301 4.01 -4.95 2.43
N ILE A 302 4.04 -4.48 3.68
CA ILE A 302 5.04 -4.91 4.69
C ILE A 302 4.96 -6.42 4.94
N VAL A 303 3.75 -7.01 4.87
CA VAL A 303 3.55 -8.46 5.05
C VAL A 303 4.18 -9.24 3.90
N ARG A 304 3.96 -8.75 2.67
CA ARG A 304 4.53 -9.35 1.46
C ARG A 304 6.05 -9.20 1.42
N ASP A 305 6.58 -8.04 1.82
CA ASP A 305 8.02 -7.77 1.83
C ASP A 305 8.76 -8.66 2.86
N LEU A 306 8.05 -9.09 3.92
CA LEU A 306 8.52 -10.09 4.88
C LEU A 306 8.27 -11.55 4.43
N GLY A 307 7.78 -11.75 3.21
CA GLY A 307 7.63 -13.07 2.59
C GLY A 307 6.35 -13.82 2.93
N PHE A 308 5.35 -13.16 3.55
CA PHE A 308 4.08 -13.79 3.90
C PHE A 308 3.00 -13.55 2.83
N PRO A 309 2.19 -14.58 2.48
CA PRO A 309 0.95 -14.38 1.73
C PRO A 309 0.03 -13.39 2.44
N VAL A 310 -0.50 -12.43 1.69
CA VAL A 310 -1.39 -11.41 2.22
C VAL A 310 -2.55 -11.15 1.27
N HIS A 311 -3.75 -11.14 1.83
CA HIS A 311 -4.99 -10.78 1.18
C HIS A 311 -5.50 -9.49 1.82
N PHE A 312 -5.75 -8.47 0.99
CA PHE A 312 -6.24 -7.18 1.45
C PHE A 312 -7.76 -7.08 1.25
N VAL A 313 -8.50 -6.77 2.32
CA VAL A 313 -9.95 -6.54 2.27
C VAL A 313 -10.24 -5.09 2.67
N PRO A 314 -10.79 -4.24 1.79
CA PRO A 314 -11.18 -2.90 2.20
C PRO A 314 -12.35 -2.95 3.18
N HIS A 315 -12.32 -2.08 4.19
CA HIS A 315 -13.44 -1.88 5.12
C HIS A 315 -14.69 -1.36 4.38
N HIS A 316 -15.90 -1.76 4.79
CA HIS A 316 -17.16 -1.40 4.09
C HIS A 316 -17.32 0.11 3.88
N GLY A 317 -16.88 0.93 4.83
CA GLY A 317 -16.91 2.39 4.72
C GLY A 317 -16.09 2.97 3.55
N LEU A 318 -15.16 2.20 2.97
CA LEU A 318 -14.35 2.59 1.82
C LEU A 318 -14.94 2.12 0.49
N THR A 319 -15.72 1.03 0.50
CA THR A 319 -16.38 0.49 -0.70
C THR A 319 -17.81 0.98 -0.87
N GLY A 320 -18.40 1.58 0.17
CA GLY A 320 -19.82 1.96 0.19
C GLY A 320 -20.77 0.78 0.26
N GLU A 321 -20.25 -0.42 0.56
CA GLU A 321 -21.04 -1.63 0.77
C GLU A 321 -21.90 -1.51 2.04
N GLU A 322 -23.07 -2.14 2.00
CA GLU A 322 -23.92 -2.30 3.17
C GLU A 322 -23.20 -3.19 4.21
N PRO A 323 -23.17 -2.81 5.50
CA PRO A 323 -22.39 -3.51 6.52
C PRO A 323 -22.67 -5.02 6.63
N ALA A 324 -23.93 -5.47 6.56
CA ALA A 324 -24.24 -6.90 6.66
C ALA A 324 -23.72 -7.67 5.45
N ALA A 325 -23.95 -7.17 4.23
CA ALA A 325 -23.41 -7.77 3.00
C ALA A 325 -21.87 -7.83 2.99
N TRP A 326 -21.22 -6.79 3.51
CA TRP A 326 -19.76 -6.78 3.66
C TRP A 326 -19.27 -7.81 4.68
N ASN A 327 -19.98 -7.97 5.81
CA ASN A 327 -19.65 -8.99 6.81
C ASN A 327 -19.84 -10.41 6.27
N ASP A 328 -20.87 -10.65 5.45
CA ASP A 328 -21.07 -11.92 4.76
C ASP A 328 -19.92 -12.24 3.80
N ARG A 329 -19.45 -11.23 3.05
CA ARG A 329 -18.28 -11.37 2.18
C ARG A 329 -17.00 -11.59 2.97
N LEU A 330 -16.80 -10.86 4.06
CA LEU A 330 -15.65 -11.04 4.95
C LEU A 330 -15.60 -12.49 5.49
N ALA A 331 -16.75 -13.04 5.89
CA ALA A 331 -16.84 -14.42 6.35
C ALA A 331 -16.40 -15.42 5.26
N ALA A 332 -16.93 -15.25 4.05
CA ALA A 332 -16.58 -16.09 2.90
C ALA A 332 -15.09 -16.00 2.54
N GLU A 333 -14.50 -14.80 2.53
CA GLU A 333 -13.07 -14.59 2.27
C GLU A 333 -12.20 -15.25 3.34
N ILE A 334 -12.57 -15.14 4.62
CA ILE A 334 -11.89 -15.84 5.71
C ILE A 334 -11.96 -17.35 5.48
N GLY A 335 -13.13 -17.90 5.16
CA GLY A 335 -13.32 -19.33 4.89
C GLY A 335 -12.45 -19.83 3.74
N LEU A 336 -12.43 -19.12 2.61
CA LEU A 336 -11.59 -19.45 1.46
C LEU A 336 -10.10 -19.45 1.80
N LEU A 337 -9.64 -18.49 2.61
CA LEU A 337 -8.24 -18.42 3.03
C LEU A 337 -7.87 -19.51 4.03
N LEU A 338 -8.79 -19.86 4.95
CA LEU A 338 -8.61 -20.99 5.86
C LEU A 338 -8.38 -22.29 5.07
N GLU A 339 -9.20 -22.53 4.05
CA GLU A 339 -9.08 -23.70 3.18
C GLU A 339 -7.82 -23.66 2.31
N ALA A 340 -7.58 -22.55 1.62
CA ALA A 340 -6.45 -22.39 0.68
C ALA A 340 -5.09 -22.54 1.36
N HIS A 341 -4.99 -22.12 2.63
CA HIS A 341 -3.76 -22.19 3.42
C HIS A 341 -3.72 -23.37 4.39
N HIS A 342 -4.72 -24.28 4.34
CA HIS A 342 -4.87 -25.38 5.31
C HIS A 342 -4.73 -24.88 6.77
N ALA A 343 -5.29 -23.71 7.05
CA ALA A 343 -5.13 -23.07 8.35
C ALA A 343 -6.11 -23.66 9.36
N THR A 344 -5.55 -24.29 10.39
CA THR A 344 -6.32 -24.85 11.52
C THR A 344 -6.41 -23.87 12.68
N THR A 345 -5.78 -22.69 12.55
CA THR A 345 -5.81 -21.63 13.55
C THR A 345 -6.06 -20.27 12.90
N LEU A 346 -6.97 -19.49 13.49
CA LEU A 346 -7.22 -18.09 13.15
C LEU A 346 -6.76 -17.19 14.30
N VAL A 347 -5.85 -16.27 14.03
CA VAL A 347 -5.37 -15.26 14.99
C VAL A 347 -5.96 -13.91 14.61
N TYR A 348 -6.78 -13.34 15.48
CA TYR A 348 -7.45 -12.06 15.27
C TYR A 348 -6.83 -10.99 16.19
N ASP A 349 -6.39 -9.84 15.67
CA ASP A 349 -5.91 -8.72 16.50
C ASP A 349 -6.66 -7.43 16.11
N VAL A 350 -7.75 -7.16 16.83
CA VAL A 350 -8.56 -5.93 16.75
C VAL A 350 -9.27 -5.74 18.08
N ASN A 351 -9.49 -4.50 18.52
CA ASN A 351 -10.19 -4.23 19.79
C ASN A 351 -11.72 -4.41 19.72
N PHE A 352 -12.26 -4.67 18.54
CA PHE A 352 -13.66 -4.96 18.29
C PHE A 352 -13.72 -6.12 17.30
N VAL A 353 -14.81 -6.88 17.31
CA VAL A 353 -14.96 -8.08 16.48
C VAL A 353 -16.04 -7.82 15.44
N PHE A 354 -15.71 -8.03 14.17
CA PHE A 354 -16.68 -7.94 13.08
C PHE A 354 -17.59 -9.16 13.07
N ASP A 355 -18.86 -8.98 12.74
CA ASP A 355 -19.83 -10.07 12.62
C ASP A 355 -19.39 -11.11 11.58
N GLY A 356 -18.71 -10.69 10.52
CA GLY A 356 -18.14 -11.59 9.51
C GLY A 356 -17.07 -12.54 10.07
N VAL A 357 -16.29 -12.10 11.06
CA VAL A 357 -15.32 -12.96 11.76
C VAL A 357 -16.06 -13.97 12.63
N ILE A 358 -17.08 -13.53 13.38
CA ILE A 358 -17.91 -14.42 14.20
C ILE A 358 -18.59 -15.48 13.33
N LYS A 359 -19.15 -15.07 12.19
CA LYS A 359 -19.78 -15.94 11.21
C LYS A 359 -18.80 -16.98 10.66
N ALA A 360 -17.60 -16.58 10.23
CA ALA A 360 -16.57 -17.50 9.76
C ALA A 360 -16.16 -18.52 10.83
N LEU A 361 -16.01 -18.10 12.09
CA LEU A 361 -15.69 -19.02 13.18
C LEU A 361 -16.84 -20.02 13.46
N GLY A 362 -18.09 -19.60 13.27
CA GLY A 362 -19.25 -20.49 13.36
C GLY A 362 -19.33 -21.51 12.22
N GLU A 363 -18.96 -21.11 11.01
CA GLU A 363 -18.97 -21.96 9.80
C GLU A 363 -17.77 -22.93 9.77
N HIS A 364 -16.66 -22.58 10.43
CA HIS A 364 -15.42 -23.37 10.48
C HIS A 364 -15.07 -23.80 11.92
N SER A 365 -15.96 -24.56 12.57
CA SER A 365 -15.83 -24.98 13.97
C SER A 365 -14.58 -25.82 14.32
N GLY A 366 -13.89 -26.37 13.32
CA GLY A 366 -12.60 -27.06 13.48
C GLY A 366 -11.39 -26.13 13.61
N VAL A 367 -11.56 -24.81 13.42
CA VAL A 367 -10.48 -23.82 13.51
C VAL A 367 -10.34 -23.32 14.94
N GLN A 368 -9.13 -23.39 15.48
CA GLN A 368 -8.80 -22.80 16.76
C GLN A 368 -8.74 -21.28 16.63
N ALA A 369 -9.63 -20.56 17.32
CA ALA A 369 -9.65 -19.11 17.29
C ALA A 369 -8.85 -18.50 18.46
N VAL A 370 -7.96 -17.56 18.14
CA VAL A 370 -7.13 -16.83 19.10
C VAL A 370 -7.37 -15.34 18.92
N TRP A 371 -7.76 -14.64 20.00
CA TRP A 371 -7.91 -13.18 19.99
C TRP A 371 -6.74 -12.51 20.71
N ILE A 372 -5.94 -11.73 19.98
CA ILE A 372 -5.00 -10.78 20.58
C ILE A 372 -5.80 -9.54 20.98
N ARG A 373 -6.10 -9.43 22.26
CA ARG A 373 -6.93 -8.37 22.85
C ARG A 373 -6.11 -7.55 23.82
N ARG A 374 -5.73 -6.33 23.44
CA ARG A 374 -4.95 -5.43 24.31
C ARG A 374 -5.79 -4.91 25.48
N GLY A 375 -5.14 -4.55 26.58
CA GLY A 375 -5.76 -3.74 27.64
C GLY A 375 -5.93 -2.26 27.25
N MET A 376 -6.21 -1.41 28.24
CA MET A 376 -6.32 0.05 28.10
C MET A 376 -7.36 0.54 27.09
N TRP A 377 -8.50 -0.15 27.01
CA TRP A 377 -9.59 0.25 26.13
C TRP A 377 -10.31 1.52 26.61
N PRO A 378 -10.82 2.34 25.68
CA PRO A 378 -11.79 3.37 26.01
C PRO A 378 -13.12 2.73 26.45
N ALA A 379 -13.90 3.44 27.26
CA ALA A 379 -15.12 2.90 27.87
C ALA A 379 -16.17 2.43 26.85
N HIS A 380 -16.29 3.09 25.70
CA HIS A 380 -17.28 2.75 24.67
C HIS A 380 -16.99 1.40 23.97
N HIS A 381 -15.79 0.83 24.10
CA HIS A 381 -15.48 -0.52 23.61
C HIS A 381 -15.91 -1.64 24.57
N ALA A 382 -16.46 -1.32 25.75
CA ALA A 382 -16.86 -2.32 26.73
C ALA A 382 -17.82 -3.39 26.17
N GLY A 383 -18.70 -3.01 25.24
CA GLY A 383 -19.66 -3.93 24.61
C GLY A 383 -19.00 -5.08 23.83
N TYR A 384 -17.77 -4.91 23.33
CA TYR A 384 -17.08 -5.94 22.56
C TYR A 384 -16.43 -7.03 23.42
N ILE A 385 -16.35 -6.85 24.74
CA ILE A 385 -15.78 -7.88 25.64
C ILE A 385 -16.56 -9.20 25.51
N GLY A 386 -17.88 -9.13 25.32
CA GLY A 386 -18.73 -10.32 25.14
C GLY A 386 -18.36 -11.17 23.93
N ALA A 387 -17.72 -10.58 22.90
CA ALA A 387 -17.27 -11.33 21.73
C ALA A 387 -16.19 -12.37 22.07
N GLY A 388 -15.55 -12.27 23.25
CA GLY A 388 -14.63 -13.28 23.77
C GLY A 388 -15.24 -14.68 23.86
N ALA A 389 -16.57 -14.81 23.91
CA ALA A 389 -17.25 -16.10 23.86
C ALA A 389 -16.98 -16.90 22.56
N HIS A 390 -16.59 -16.23 21.47
CA HIS A 390 -16.23 -16.87 20.19
C HIS A 390 -14.74 -17.25 20.10
N PHE A 391 -13.92 -16.85 21.08
CA PHE A 391 -12.49 -17.08 21.09
C PHE A 391 -12.11 -17.92 22.31
N PRO A 392 -11.87 -19.24 22.17
CA PRO A 392 -11.46 -20.09 23.29
C PRO A 392 -10.12 -19.66 23.90
N ILE A 393 -9.31 -18.91 23.15
CA ILE A 393 -8.06 -18.33 23.63
C ILE A 393 -8.09 -16.82 23.39
N VAL A 394 -8.01 -16.07 24.49
CA VAL A 394 -7.77 -14.63 24.45
C VAL A 394 -6.39 -14.36 25.04
N VAL A 395 -5.52 -13.75 24.25
CA VAL A 395 -4.16 -13.35 24.64
C VAL A 395 -4.18 -11.84 24.88
N GLU A 396 -3.76 -11.40 26.05
CA GLU A 396 -3.62 -9.99 26.38
C GLU A 396 -2.13 -9.61 26.36
N PRO A 397 -1.66 -8.86 25.35
CA PRO A 397 -0.33 -8.29 25.38
C PRO A 397 -0.17 -7.35 26.57
N GLY A 398 0.84 -7.59 27.39
CA GLY A 398 1.16 -6.78 28.55
C GLY A 398 1.46 -5.34 28.19
N ASP A 399 1.25 -4.46 29.17
CA ASP A 399 1.54 -3.03 29.07
C ASP A 399 2.42 -2.61 30.25
N TYR A 400 3.53 -1.90 30.03
CA TYR A 400 4.36 -1.43 31.15
C TYR A 400 3.56 -0.53 32.10
N ALA A 401 2.59 0.22 31.58
CA ALA A 401 1.70 1.06 32.36
C ALA A 401 0.43 0.31 32.80
N GLY A 402 0.40 -1.03 32.74
CA GLY A 402 -0.79 -1.86 32.97
C GLY A 402 -1.45 -1.67 34.35
N GLU A 403 -0.70 -1.20 35.35
CA GLU A 403 -1.25 -0.82 36.67
C GLU A 403 -2.13 0.44 36.63
N CYS A 404 -1.97 1.28 35.60
CA CYS A 404 -2.81 2.44 35.34
C CYS A 404 -4.00 2.12 34.42
N ASP A 405 -4.17 0.86 34.01
CA ASP A 405 -5.32 0.47 33.21
C ASP A 405 -6.59 0.53 34.06
N GLY A 406 -7.40 1.57 33.84
CA GLY A 406 -8.76 1.71 34.37
C GLY A 406 -9.82 1.46 33.30
N GLY A 407 -9.48 0.78 32.21
CA GLY A 407 -10.36 0.44 31.10
C GLY A 407 -11.30 -0.74 31.41
N PRO A 408 -12.29 -0.98 30.54
CA PRO A 408 -13.30 -2.02 30.76
C PRO A 408 -12.73 -3.45 30.69
N THR A 409 -11.58 -3.64 30.03
CA THR A 409 -10.90 -4.95 29.88
C THR A 409 -10.38 -5.51 31.20
N VAL A 410 -10.14 -4.66 32.20
CA VAL A 410 -9.61 -5.06 33.52
C VAL A 410 -10.51 -6.11 34.19
N ALA A 411 -11.82 -5.95 34.09
CA ALA A 411 -12.79 -6.87 34.69
C ALA A 411 -12.76 -8.27 34.04
N ASP A 412 -12.21 -8.40 32.84
CA ASP A 412 -12.14 -9.66 32.08
C ASP A 412 -10.70 -10.20 31.95
N ARG A 413 -9.70 -9.52 32.53
CA ARG A 413 -8.29 -9.90 32.41
C ARG A 413 -7.99 -11.32 32.93
N ALA A 414 -8.69 -11.75 33.98
CA ALA A 414 -8.54 -13.09 34.55
C ALA A 414 -8.91 -14.24 33.59
N LYS A 415 -9.65 -13.95 32.51
CA LYS A 415 -10.01 -14.93 31.47
C LYS A 415 -9.04 -14.92 30.29
N THR A 416 -7.97 -14.13 30.37
CA THR A 416 -6.98 -14.00 29.30
C THR A 416 -5.65 -14.61 29.69
N ARG A 417 -4.86 -14.95 28.68
CA ARG A 417 -3.46 -15.33 28.83
C ARG A 417 -2.63 -14.06 28.67
N LEU A 418 -2.18 -13.52 29.80
CA LEU A 418 -1.28 -12.36 29.81
C LEU A 418 0.09 -12.81 29.26
N VAL A 419 0.58 -12.08 28.27
CA VAL A 419 1.93 -12.29 27.71
C VAL A 419 2.73 -10.99 27.85
N PRO A 420 4.08 -11.03 27.78
CA PRO A 420 4.87 -9.81 27.75
C PRO A 420 4.46 -8.86 26.60
N PRO A 421 4.93 -7.61 26.60
CA PRO A 421 4.66 -6.72 25.48
C PRO A 421 5.10 -7.30 24.13
N MET A 422 4.34 -7.02 23.07
CA MET A 422 4.58 -7.56 21.72
C MET A 422 5.22 -6.52 20.82
N LEU A 423 6.46 -6.78 20.35
CA LEU A 423 7.16 -5.93 19.39
C LEU A 423 7.57 -6.66 18.12
N LEU A 424 7.45 -5.97 16.97
CA LEU A 424 7.92 -6.48 15.69
C LEU A 424 9.44 -6.49 15.58
N ILE A 425 10.19 -5.71 16.34
CA ILE A 425 11.67 -5.76 16.37
C ILE A 425 12.07 -5.80 17.84
N ASP A 426 12.90 -6.77 18.22
CA ASP A 426 13.43 -6.83 19.58
C ASP A 426 14.44 -5.70 19.80
N PRO A 427 14.57 -5.16 21.03
CA PRO A 427 15.54 -4.11 21.34
C PRO A 427 16.99 -4.46 20.94
N SER A 428 17.33 -5.75 20.90
CA SER A 428 18.63 -6.29 20.48
C SER A 428 18.82 -6.34 18.96
N GLU A 429 17.75 -6.37 18.16
CA GLU A 429 17.79 -6.44 16.69
C GLU A 429 18.02 -5.06 16.05
N ARG A 430 18.02 -3.99 16.84
CA ARG A 430 18.23 -2.62 16.33
C ARG A 430 19.66 -2.42 15.85
N LEU A 431 19.82 -1.65 14.77
CA LEU A 431 21.13 -1.24 14.30
C LEU A 431 21.87 -0.42 15.36
N GLU A 432 23.18 -0.59 15.42
CA GLU A 432 24.06 0.27 16.20
C GLU A 432 24.00 1.72 15.69
N ARG A 433 24.21 2.68 16.59
CA ARG A 433 24.06 4.12 16.30
C ARG A 433 24.73 4.54 14.99
N ALA A 434 26.01 4.19 14.82
CA ALA A 434 26.79 4.59 13.66
C ALA A 434 26.22 4.03 12.35
N ALA A 435 25.84 2.75 12.36
CA ALA A 435 25.23 2.07 11.21
C ALA A 435 23.84 2.62 10.89
N ALA A 436 23.01 2.87 11.91
CA ALA A 436 21.70 3.46 11.75
C ALA A 436 21.80 4.88 11.16
N ARG A 437 22.73 5.70 11.64
CA ARG A 437 22.98 7.04 11.08
C ARG A 437 23.50 6.98 9.65
N GLN A 438 24.41 6.07 9.35
CA GLN A 438 24.92 5.87 8.00
C GLN A 438 23.82 5.45 7.02
N ALA A 439 22.99 4.48 7.40
CA ALA A 439 21.88 4.00 6.58
C ALA A 439 20.86 5.11 6.24
N LEU A 440 20.75 6.11 7.13
CA LEU A 440 19.83 7.23 6.98
C LEU A 440 20.49 8.52 6.46
N GLY A 441 21.81 8.51 6.18
CA GLY A 441 22.53 9.71 5.74
C GLY A 441 22.62 10.81 6.81
N LEU A 442 22.55 10.45 8.09
CA LEU A 442 22.55 11.39 9.21
C LEU A 442 23.98 11.69 9.71
N PRO A 443 24.24 12.91 10.21
CA PRO A 443 25.54 13.26 10.81
C PRO A 443 25.84 12.44 12.06
N GLN A 444 27.09 12.03 12.23
CA GLN A 444 27.51 11.17 13.34
C GLN A 444 27.60 11.89 14.69
N GLU A 445 27.98 13.17 14.69
CA GLU A 445 28.25 13.94 15.93
C GLU A 445 27.12 14.92 16.31
N ALA A 446 26.11 15.11 15.45
CA ALA A 446 25.03 16.04 15.74
C ALA A 446 23.98 15.43 16.69
N THR A 447 23.22 16.31 17.36
CA THR A 447 22.01 15.89 18.08
C THR A 447 20.88 15.70 17.06
N VAL A 448 20.31 14.50 17.03
CA VAL A 448 19.24 14.10 16.11
C VAL A 448 17.96 13.84 16.92
N ILE A 449 16.86 14.48 16.56
CA ILE A 449 15.56 14.34 17.21
C ILE A 449 14.56 13.74 16.23
N LEU A 450 13.91 12.64 16.60
CA LEU A 450 12.76 12.11 15.86
C LEU A 450 11.50 12.91 16.20
N LEU A 451 10.73 13.33 15.19
CA LEU A 451 9.39 13.90 15.36
C LEU A 451 8.38 13.07 14.55
N ASP A 452 7.51 12.33 15.23
CA ASP A 452 6.45 11.51 14.61
C ASP A 452 5.11 11.67 15.33
N LEU A 453 4.42 12.76 14.99
CA LEU A 453 3.03 13.03 15.40
C LEU A 453 2.06 13.12 14.20
N SER A 454 2.59 13.20 12.98
CA SER A 454 1.84 13.52 11.74
C SER A 454 0.98 12.36 11.24
N ARG A 455 1.18 11.16 11.77
CA ARG A 455 0.40 9.94 11.46
C ARG A 455 -0.91 9.84 12.25
N SER A 456 -1.43 10.94 12.79
CA SER A 456 -2.76 11.01 13.41
C SER A 456 -3.76 11.70 12.48
N ALA A 457 -5.01 11.24 12.50
CA ALA A 457 -6.13 11.96 11.89
C ALA A 457 -6.57 13.19 12.71
N ASN A 458 -5.99 13.39 13.90
CA ASN A 458 -6.30 14.49 14.80
C ASN A 458 -5.68 15.82 14.30
N PRO A 459 -6.49 16.82 13.92
CA PRO A 459 -5.99 18.07 13.37
C PRO A 459 -5.21 18.91 14.38
N ASP A 460 -5.48 18.77 15.68
CA ASP A 460 -4.73 19.46 16.73
C ASP A 460 -3.32 18.91 16.87
N LEU A 461 -3.16 17.59 16.74
CA LEU A 461 -1.82 16.98 16.67
C LEU A 461 -1.05 17.43 15.44
N ALA A 462 -1.70 17.55 14.27
CA ALA A 462 -1.06 18.08 13.07
C ALA A 462 -0.59 19.53 13.26
N ARG A 463 -1.40 20.38 13.90
CA ARG A 463 -1.01 21.75 14.26
C ARG A 463 0.15 21.79 15.26
N LEU A 464 0.11 20.94 16.28
CA LEU A 464 1.18 20.85 17.28
C LEU A 464 2.47 20.31 16.66
N HIS A 465 2.40 19.33 15.77
CA HIS A 465 3.52 18.82 15.00
C HIS A 465 4.23 19.95 14.25
N ALA A 466 3.50 20.77 13.50
CA ALA A 466 4.08 21.88 12.75
C ALA A 466 4.80 22.88 13.67
N ARG A 467 4.21 23.22 14.83
CA ARG A 467 4.84 24.10 15.81
C ARG A 467 6.11 23.50 16.42
N LEU A 468 6.08 22.22 16.79
CA LEU A 468 7.25 21.51 17.33
C LEU A 468 8.37 21.43 16.29
N LEU A 469 8.04 21.20 15.02
CA LEU A 469 9.01 21.21 13.93
C LEU A 469 9.67 22.59 13.81
N ASP A 470 8.89 23.67 13.84
CA ASP A 470 9.41 25.04 13.79
C ASP A 470 10.30 25.36 15.00
N ASP A 471 9.88 24.99 16.21
CA ASP A 471 10.65 25.17 17.45
C ASP A 471 11.99 24.39 17.38
N LEU A 472 11.99 23.16 16.86
CA LEU A 472 13.20 22.36 16.71
C LEU A 472 14.14 22.93 15.64
N LEU A 473 13.62 23.34 14.47
CA LEU A 473 14.43 23.85 13.36
C LEU A 473 15.02 25.24 13.65
N ALA A 474 14.40 26.01 14.55
CA ALA A 474 14.95 27.27 15.07
C ALA A 474 16.26 27.07 15.86
N ARG A 475 16.59 25.84 16.28
CA ARG A 475 17.84 25.48 16.95
C ARG A 475 18.85 24.97 15.91
N PRO A 476 19.91 25.73 15.58
CA PRO A 476 20.79 25.43 14.44
C PRO A 476 21.68 24.19 14.61
N ASP A 477 21.85 23.73 15.85
CA ASP A 477 22.65 22.57 16.25
C ASP A 477 21.90 21.23 16.18
N LEU A 478 20.60 21.27 15.86
CA LEU A 478 19.76 20.09 15.81
C LEU A 478 19.47 19.63 14.38
N HIS A 479 19.40 18.31 14.24
CA HIS A 479 18.83 17.62 13.09
C HIS A 479 17.49 17.02 13.49
N VAL A 480 16.46 17.20 12.66
CA VAL A 480 15.12 16.66 12.87
C VAL A 480 14.85 15.58 11.85
N VAL A 481 14.48 14.40 12.31
CA VAL A 481 13.98 13.30 11.48
C VAL A 481 12.46 13.29 11.56
N GLU A 482 11.78 13.49 10.43
CA GLU A 482 10.32 13.40 10.32
C GLU A 482 9.96 12.11 9.58
N LEU A 483 9.16 11.23 10.21
CA LEU A 483 8.68 10.02 9.54
C LEU A 483 7.50 10.35 8.64
N GLN A 484 7.67 10.13 7.34
CA GLN A 484 6.60 10.32 6.36
C GLN A 484 5.73 9.07 6.23
N SER A 485 4.42 9.27 6.07
CA SER A 485 3.53 8.21 5.62
C SER A 485 3.76 7.95 4.12
N PRO A 486 3.85 6.69 3.67
CA PRO A 486 3.89 6.35 2.23
C PRO A 486 2.68 6.87 1.45
N LEU A 487 1.60 7.23 2.15
CA LEU A 487 0.33 7.70 1.56
C LEU A 487 0.28 9.23 1.38
N THR A 488 1.16 9.98 2.05
CA THR A 488 1.22 11.44 1.97
C THR A 488 2.24 11.84 0.90
N GLY A 489 1.82 12.63 -0.10
CA GLY A 489 2.69 13.11 -1.17
C GLY A 489 3.92 13.90 -0.66
N SER A 490 4.93 14.04 -1.51
CA SER A 490 6.17 14.74 -1.16
C SER A 490 5.95 16.24 -0.99
N THR A 491 6.01 16.73 0.25
CA THR A 491 6.20 18.15 0.54
C THR A 491 7.71 18.46 0.68
N ALA A 492 8.16 19.66 0.33
CA ALA A 492 9.59 19.99 0.44
C ALA A 492 10.03 20.03 1.92
N ALA A 493 11.25 19.57 2.20
CA ALA A 493 11.85 19.74 3.53
C ALA A 493 12.08 21.23 3.82
N ARG A 494 11.67 21.68 5.01
CA ARG A 494 12.08 22.99 5.57
C ARG A 494 13.51 22.86 6.07
N HIS A 495 14.47 23.70 5.66
CA HIS A 495 15.89 23.54 6.02
C HIS A 495 16.47 22.17 5.58
N PRO A 496 16.66 21.92 4.27
CA PRO A 496 17.05 20.62 3.72
C PRO A 496 18.33 20.00 4.32
N GLU A 497 19.20 20.81 4.91
CA GLU A 497 20.43 20.40 5.56
C GLU A 497 20.22 19.75 6.94
N ARG A 498 19.13 20.09 7.63
CA ARG A 498 18.83 19.66 9.02
C ARG A 498 17.49 18.97 9.19
N HIS A 499 16.61 19.03 8.21
CA HIS A 499 15.32 18.35 8.23
C HIS A 499 15.31 17.16 7.29
N HIS A 500 15.37 15.98 7.90
CA HIS A 500 15.48 14.68 7.24
C HIS A 500 14.11 14.03 7.21
N ARG A 501 13.49 14.00 6.03
CA ARG A 501 12.17 13.37 5.84
C ARG A 501 12.38 11.97 5.30
N VAL A 502 11.95 10.97 6.07
CA VAL A 502 12.26 9.57 5.76
C VAL A 502 11.00 8.71 5.81
N THR A 503 10.89 7.77 4.88
CA THR A 503 9.87 6.71 4.94
C THR A 503 10.55 5.45 5.46
N LEU A 504 10.29 5.08 6.71
CA LEU A 504 10.93 3.94 7.39
C LEU A 504 9.89 3.00 8.01
N HIS A 505 9.98 1.72 7.66
CA HIS A 505 9.10 0.67 8.17
C HIS A 505 9.86 -0.66 8.32
N PRO A 506 10.06 -1.19 9.55
CA PRO A 506 9.76 -0.57 10.86
C PRO A 506 10.82 0.48 11.26
N ALA A 507 10.38 1.65 11.70
CA ALA A 507 11.29 2.73 12.14
C ALA A 507 12.15 2.32 13.36
N TYR A 508 11.61 1.49 14.26
CA TYR A 508 12.28 1.08 15.49
C TYR A 508 13.64 0.38 15.25
N ALA A 509 13.82 -0.31 14.12
CA ALA A 509 15.09 -0.95 13.75
C ALA A 509 16.26 0.06 13.62
N ASN A 510 15.96 1.31 13.27
CA ASN A 510 16.94 2.39 13.13
C ASN A 510 16.94 3.34 14.33
N SER A 511 16.25 3.01 15.42
CA SER A 511 15.97 3.99 16.48
C SER A 511 17.16 4.48 17.28
N ARG A 512 18.30 3.80 17.21
CA ARG A 512 19.56 4.31 17.77
C ARG A 512 20.16 5.48 16.97
N ALA A 513 19.59 5.82 15.81
CA ALA A 513 20.03 6.97 15.01
C ALA A 513 19.69 8.32 15.67
N TRP A 514 18.57 8.40 16.39
CA TRP A 514 18.15 9.61 17.09
C TRP A 514 18.53 9.55 18.57
N ASP A 515 18.82 10.72 19.14
CA ASP A 515 19.19 10.91 20.54
C ASP A 515 17.98 11.14 21.44
N ALA A 516 16.84 11.54 20.86
CA ALA A 516 15.55 11.62 21.54
C ALA A 516 14.40 11.56 20.51
N ALA A 517 13.18 11.31 21.00
CA ALA A 517 11.98 11.22 20.18
C ALA A 517 10.83 12.07 20.75
N ILE A 518 10.03 12.65 19.87
CA ILE A 518 8.75 13.30 20.18
C ILE A 518 7.65 12.55 19.43
N VAL A 519 6.90 11.74 20.15
CA VAL A 519 6.00 10.73 19.58
C VAL A 519 4.73 10.57 20.40
N ARG A 520 3.72 9.93 19.81
CA ARG A 520 2.51 9.53 20.54
C ARG A 520 2.78 8.36 21.49
N ALA A 521 1.93 8.21 22.51
CA ALA A 521 1.99 7.11 23.47
C ALA A 521 1.02 5.95 23.11
N GLY A 522 0.89 5.65 21.81
CA GLY A 522 0.17 4.45 21.34
C GLY A 522 0.95 3.18 21.71
N TYR A 523 0.25 2.03 21.82
CA TYR A 523 0.82 0.80 22.38
C TYR A 523 2.21 0.42 21.82
N ASN A 524 2.36 0.22 20.51
CA ASN A 524 3.66 -0.21 19.96
C ASN A 524 4.74 0.85 20.22
N THR A 525 4.47 2.11 19.86
CA THR A 525 5.43 3.22 20.01
C THR A 525 5.86 3.40 21.47
N PHE A 526 4.93 3.31 22.42
CA PHE A 526 5.24 3.39 23.84
C PHE A 526 6.22 2.28 24.26
N HIS A 527 5.92 1.02 23.93
CA HIS A 527 6.77 -0.11 24.28
C HIS A 527 8.12 -0.09 23.55
N GLU A 528 8.16 0.34 22.29
CA GLU A 528 9.41 0.54 21.54
C GLU A 528 10.31 1.57 22.21
N ASN A 529 9.76 2.70 22.66
CA ASN A 529 10.57 3.75 23.29
C ASN A 529 11.05 3.38 24.69
N ILE A 530 10.20 2.73 25.51
CA ILE A 530 10.59 2.26 26.84
C ILE A 530 11.58 1.11 26.75
N ALA A 531 11.26 0.03 26.02
CA ALA A 531 12.16 -1.12 25.87
C ALA A 531 13.45 -0.76 25.13
N GLY A 532 13.39 0.24 24.25
CA GLY A 532 14.52 0.74 23.49
C GLY A 532 15.43 1.69 24.26
N GLY A 533 15.02 2.18 25.44
CA GLY A 533 15.76 3.19 26.17
C GLY A 533 15.88 4.51 25.41
N ILE A 534 14.84 4.90 24.66
CA ILE A 534 14.85 6.12 23.84
C ILE A 534 14.36 7.28 24.72
N PRO A 535 15.18 8.33 24.96
CA PRO A 535 14.71 9.54 25.62
C PRO A 535 13.52 10.12 24.86
N THR A 536 12.37 10.22 25.52
CA THR A 536 11.11 10.51 24.81
C THR A 536 10.33 11.62 25.47
N LEU A 537 9.79 12.52 24.65
CA LEU A 537 8.67 13.38 25.00
C LEU A 537 7.39 12.79 24.39
N PHE A 538 6.54 12.22 25.23
CA PHE A 538 5.26 11.69 24.78
C PHE A 538 4.24 12.81 24.62
N VAL A 539 3.57 12.81 23.47
CA VAL A 539 2.43 13.66 23.16
C VAL A 539 1.21 12.77 22.90
N PRO A 540 0.42 12.43 23.92
CA PRO A 540 -0.66 11.46 23.79
C PRO A 540 -1.79 11.99 22.89
N ASP A 541 -2.34 11.11 22.06
CA ASP A 541 -3.58 11.38 21.32
C ASP A 541 -4.78 11.03 22.20
N GLU A 542 -5.48 12.06 22.68
CA GLU A 542 -6.62 11.94 23.60
C GLU A 542 -7.98 11.96 22.88
N SER A 543 -7.98 11.74 21.56
CA SER A 543 -9.24 11.57 20.80
C SER A 543 -10.06 10.38 21.33
N PRO A 544 -11.40 10.44 21.32
CA PRO A 544 -12.26 9.44 21.96
C PRO A 544 -11.97 7.99 21.55
N ASP A 545 -11.68 7.74 20.27
CA ASP A 545 -11.47 6.40 19.70
C ASP A 545 -10.06 5.83 19.94
N MET A 546 -9.17 6.60 20.58
CA MET A 546 -7.83 6.14 20.93
C MET A 546 -7.84 5.29 22.20
N ASP A 547 -6.83 4.43 22.31
CA ASP A 547 -6.54 3.82 23.61
C ASP A 547 -6.05 4.87 24.61
N ARG A 548 -5.92 4.49 25.89
CA ARG A 548 -5.63 5.42 26.99
C ARG A 548 -4.16 5.89 27.00
N GLN A 549 -3.72 6.57 25.94
CA GLN A 549 -2.34 7.02 25.72
C GLN A 549 -1.85 7.98 26.81
N VAL A 550 -2.73 8.84 27.33
CA VAL A 550 -2.39 9.77 28.41
C VAL A 550 -1.98 9.05 29.69
N ASP A 551 -2.59 7.90 29.99
CA ASP A 551 -2.26 7.11 31.18
C ASP A 551 -0.88 6.46 31.04
N ARG A 552 -0.55 5.97 29.84
CA ARG A 552 0.82 5.50 29.53
C ARG A 552 1.86 6.61 29.67
N ALA A 553 1.59 7.79 29.12
CA ALA A 553 2.51 8.91 29.16
C ALA A 553 2.75 9.42 30.59
N ARG A 554 1.68 9.53 31.40
CA ARG A 554 1.78 9.88 32.83
C ARG A 554 2.54 8.84 33.63
N TRP A 555 2.30 7.56 33.36
CA TRP A 555 3.02 6.48 34.01
C TRP A 555 4.53 6.61 33.75
N ALA A 556 4.93 6.77 32.48
CA ALA A 556 6.34 6.91 32.12
C ALA A 556 6.98 8.17 32.71
N GLU A 557 6.25 9.29 32.75
CA GLU A 557 6.73 10.52 33.40
C GLU A 557 6.94 10.34 34.91
N SER A 558 5.98 9.71 35.61
CA SER A 558 6.07 9.48 37.06
C SER A 558 7.22 8.54 37.46
N ARG A 559 7.68 7.69 36.52
CA ARG A 559 8.85 6.81 36.68
C ARG A 559 10.15 7.42 36.17
N GLY A 560 10.12 8.67 35.69
CA GLY A 560 11.29 9.32 35.10
C GLY A 560 11.82 8.60 33.86
N ALA A 561 10.96 7.87 33.14
CA ALA A 561 11.28 7.12 31.92
C ALA A 561 10.98 7.91 30.64
N ALA A 562 10.10 8.90 30.72
CA ALA A 562 9.83 9.85 29.64
C ALA A 562 9.43 11.23 30.19
N LEU A 563 9.30 12.21 29.30
CA LEU A 563 8.63 13.48 29.55
C LEU A 563 7.23 13.45 28.94
N LEU A 564 6.33 14.33 29.40
CA LEU A 564 4.98 14.49 28.88
C LEU A 564 4.73 15.92 28.41
N HIS A 565 4.07 16.06 27.25
CA HIS A 565 3.44 17.30 26.81
C HIS A 565 2.08 16.99 26.20
N ARG A 566 1.02 17.62 26.70
CA ARG A 566 -0.36 17.41 26.22
C ARG A 566 -0.71 18.46 25.18
N ILE A 567 -1.65 18.12 24.29
CA ILE A 567 -2.10 19.00 23.19
C ILE A 567 -2.63 20.35 23.72
N GLY A 568 -3.28 20.34 24.89
CA GLY A 568 -3.83 21.53 25.53
C GLY A 568 -2.83 22.36 26.34
N ASP A 569 -1.57 21.92 26.45
CA ASP A 569 -0.55 22.68 27.18
C ASP A 569 -0.12 23.92 26.38
N GLY A 570 0.20 24.99 27.12
CA GLY A 570 0.60 26.27 26.53
C GLY A 570 2.00 26.28 25.94
N GLU A 571 2.35 27.38 25.29
CA GLU A 571 3.66 27.59 24.66
C GLU A 571 4.82 27.53 25.65
N ALA A 572 4.66 28.12 26.85
CA ALA A 572 5.69 28.08 27.88
C ALA A 572 5.98 26.64 28.36
N GLN A 573 4.94 25.82 28.53
CA GLN A 573 5.09 24.41 28.88
C GLN A 573 5.76 23.61 27.76
N ARG A 574 5.40 23.89 26.49
CA ARG A 574 6.01 23.26 25.31
C ARG A 574 7.51 23.56 25.23
N ALA A 575 7.88 24.83 25.37
CA ALA A 575 9.27 25.27 25.37
C ALA A 575 10.07 24.61 26.50
N ALA A 576 9.53 24.62 27.73
CA ALA A 576 10.16 23.97 28.87
C ALA A 576 10.33 22.45 28.69
N ALA A 577 9.36 21.77 28.07
CA ALA A 577 9.44 20.35 27.77
C ALA A 577 10.54 20.05 26.74
N LEU A 578 10.65 20.86 25.67
CA LEU A 578 11.72 20.75 24.68
C LEU A 578 13.09 21.00 25.30
N ASP A 579 13.25 22.06 26.09
CA ASP A 579 14.54 22.38 26.72
C ASP A 579 14.98 21.28 27.69
N ARG A 580 14.04 20.67 28.42
CA ARG A 580 14.31 19.48 29.23
C ARG A 580 14.72 18.28 28.39
N LEU A 581 14.04 18.02 27.27
CA LEU A 581 14.35 16.89 26.38
C LEU A 581 15.75 16.98 25.77
N LEU A 582 16.23 18.20 25.49
CA LEU A 582 17.52 18.43 24.84
C LEU A 582 18.72 18.31 25.80
N ARG A 583 18.49 18.45 27.11
CA ARG A 583 19.52 18.33 28.13
C ARG A 583 20.10 16.91 28.22
N LEU A 584 21.42 16.80 28.13
CA LEU A 584 22.14 15.52 28.13
C LEU A 584 21.94 14.74 29.43
N ASP A 585 21.98 15.42 30.58
CA ASP A 585 21.79 14.80 31.90
C ASP A 585 20.38 14.24 32.06
N ILE A 586 19.37 14.96 31.56
CA ILE A 586 17.97 14.49 31.55
C ILE A 586 17.83 13.26 30.64
N ARG A 587 18.35 13.30 29.40
CA ARG A 587 18.29 12.16 28.47
C ARG A 587 18.97 10.90 29.03
N ALA A 588 20.12 11.07 29.68
CA ALA A 588 20.81 9.97 30.35
C ALA A 588 19.95 9.37 31.48
N GLY A 589 19.31 10.22 32.30
CA GLY A 589 18.37 9.78 33.34
C GLY A 589 17.17 9.01 32.78
N LEU A 590 16.52 9.53 31.73
CA LEU A 590 15.40 8.85 31.06
C LEU A 590 15.81 7.47 30.53
N THR A 591 16.98 7.39 29.87
CA THR A 591 17.53 6.15 29.33
C THR A 591 17.78 5.12 30.43
N ALA A 592 18.37 5.54 31.55
CA ALA A 592 18.66 4.67 32.69
C ALA A 592 17.37 4.12 33.33
N SER A 593 16.35 4.97 33.50
CA SER A 593 15.02 4.55 34.00
C SER A 593 14.35 3.55 33.06
N CYS A 594 14.40 3.79 31.75
CA CYS A 594 13.90 2.84 30.75
C CYS A 594 14.63 1.50 30.81
N ALA A 595 15.96 1.51 30.94
CA ALA A 595 16.76 0.28 31.07
C ALA A 595 16.41 -0.49 32.34
N ALA A 596 16.17 0.19 33.46
CA ALA A 596 15.73 -0.44 34.70
C ALA A 596 14.33 -1.07 34.58
N ILE A 597 13.40 -0.41 33.87
CA ILE A 597 12.06 -0.94 33.60
C ILE A 597 12.12 -2.16 32.67
N ALA A 598 12.83 -2.03 31.54
CA ALA A 598 12.90 -3.07 30.52
C ALA A 598 13.74 -4.28 30.95
N GLY A 599 14.72 -4.06 31.83
CA GLY A 599 15.61 -5.06 32.41
C GLY A 599 15.11 -5.67 33.72
N ALA A 600 13.95 -5.27 34.24
CA ALA A 600 13.39 -5.85 35.45
C ALA A 600 13.07 -7.35 35.26
N GLY A 601 13.37 -8.17 36.28
CA GLY A 601 13.22 -9.63 36.21
C GLY A 601 14.31 -10.30 35.34
N ASP A 602 13.91 -11.17 34.42
CA ASP A 602 14.81 -11.93 33.54
C ASP A 602 15.19 -11.16 32.25
N GLY A 603 15.00 -9.84 32.22
CA GLY A 603 15.23 -8.98 31.05
C GLY A 603 14.06 -8.94 30.06
N TRP A 604 14.32 -8.37 28.87
CA TRP A 604 13.30 -8.24 27.82
C TRP A 604 12.78 -9.59 27.34
N ARG A 605 11.46 -9.75 27.36
CA ARG A 605 10.74 -10.88 26.76
C ARG A 605 9.70 -10.32 25.79
N ASN A 606 9.58 -10.96 24.64
CA ASN A 606 8.61 -10.56 23.63
C ASN A 606 7.40 -11.47 23.66
N GLY A 607 6.20 -10.92 23.94
CA GLY A 607 4.97 -11.71 23.98
C GLY A 607 4.62 -12.36 22.65
N ALA A 608 5.15 -11.85 21.53
CA ALA A 608 4.95 -12.44 20.23
C ALA A 608 5.67 -13.80 20.11
N GLU A 609 6.80 -13.97 20.81
CA GLU A 609 7.49 -15.25 20.92
C GLU A 609 6.72 -16.21 21.82
N THR A 610 6.21 -15.72 22.96
CA THR A 610 5.35 -16.51 23.84
C THR A 610 4.15 -17.06 23.07
N LEU A 611 3.46 -16.20 22.30
CA LEU A 611 2.33 -16.62 21.49
C LEU A 611 2.74 -17.57 20.35
N ALA A 612 3.86 -17.32 19.65
CA ALA A 612 4.33 -18.23 18.62
C ALA A 612 4.58 -19.65 19.19
N ARG A 613 5.21 -19.78 20.36
CA ARG A 613 5.40 -21.07 21.05
C ARG A 613 4.09 -21.74 21.43
N MET A 614 3.08 -20.97 21.87
CA MET A 614 1.74 -21.49 22.15
C MET A 614 1.09 -22.06 20.89
N LEU A 615 1.22 -21.38 19.75
CA LEU A 615 0.65 -21.82 18.47
C LEU A 615 1.37 -23.05 17.89
N GLU A 616 2.64 -23.26 18.24
CA GLU A 616 3.41 -24.46 17.87
C GLU A 616 3.20 -25.66 18.82
N GLY A 617 2.34 -25.52 19.84
CA GLY A 617 2.12 -26.59 20.82
C GLY A 617 3.31 -26.83 21.75
N SER A 618 4.29 -25.92 21.78
CA SER A 618 5.49 -26.00 22.63
C SER A 618 5.29 -25.31 23.98
N PHE A 619 4.05 -25.19 24.44
CA PHE A 619 3.74 -24.62 25.74
C PHE A 619 3.63 -25.74 26.77
N ASP A 620 4.67 -25.95 27.55
CA ASP A 620 4.52 -26.64 28.83
C ASP A 620 3.60 -25.77 29.71
N GLU A 621 2.47 -26.33 30.16
CA GLU A 621 1.55 -25.66 31.10
C GLU A 621 2.18 -25.43 32.49
N GLY A 622 3.48 -25.69 32.67
CA GLY A 622 4.17 -25.70 33.96
C GLY A 622 4.99 -24.45 34.27
N GLY A 623 4.48 -23.24 34.05
CA GLY A 623 5.32 -22.05 34.27
C GLY A 623 4.62 -20.70 34.41
N VAL A 624 3.52 -20.61 35.17
CA VAL A 624 3.11 -19.36 35.84
C VAL A 624 2.47 -19.73 37.18
N GLU A 625 3.28 -19.78 38.24
CA GLU A 625 2.84 -19.46 39.61
C GLU A 625 3.10 -17.98 39.87
#